data_AF-A0A7G1IFT9-F1
#
_entry.id   AF-A0A7G1IFT9-F1
#
_cell.length_a   1.000
_cell.length_b   1.000
_cell.length_c   1.000
_cell.angle_alpha   90.00
_cell.angle_beta   90.00
_cell.angle_gamma   90.00
#
_symmetry.space_group_name_H-M   'P 1'
#
loop_
_entity.id
_entity.type
_entity.pdbx_description
1 polymer ?
#
loop_
_entity_poly.entity_id
_entity_poly.type
_entity_poly.pdbx_seq_one_letter_code
_entity_poly.pdbx_strand_id
1 'polypeptide(L)'
;MGSRSPLLALIADCERGLGRPLRAIELARGPEAAQLSGDDADELRIVAAGARADLGQLEQALTVLSTPQLDPARTGSTAARLFYAYAETLLALGRRDEALRWFLRAADADLEGVTDAEDRVAELG
;
A
#
# COMPACT_ATOMS: atom_id res chain seq x y z
N MET A 1 27.88 -8.97 -0.69
CA MET A 1 26.58 -9.65 -0.83
C MET A 1 25.64 -8.98 0.16
N GLY A 2 24.90 -7.96 -0.27
CA GLY A 2 23.84 -7.39 0.58
C GLY A 2 22.69 -8.39 0.59
N SER A 3 22.33 -8.90 1.76
CA SER A 3 21.14 -9.76 1.85
C SER A 3 19.93 -8.90 1.52
N ARG A 4 19.10 -9.33 0.56
CA ARG A 4 17.69 -8.94 0.53
C ARG A 4 17.13 -9.17 1.92
N SER A 5 16.81 -8.11 2.64
CA SER A 5 16.17 -8.23 3.94
C SER A 5 14.67 -8.08 3.70
N PRO A 6 13.90 -9.19 3.59
CA PRO A 6 12.43 -9.11 3.51
C PRO A 6 11.83 -8.40 4.74
N LEU A 7 12.62 -8.22 5.80
CA LEU A 7 12.25 -7.48 7.00
C LEU A 7 12.22 -5.95 6.79
N LEU A 8 12.69 -5.40 5.66
CA LEU A 8 12.75 -3.95 5.48
C LEU A 8 11.37 -3.28 5.59
N ALA A 9 10.33 -3.90 5.01
CA ALA A 9 8.96 -3.41 5.14
C ALA A 9 8.51 -3.39 6.60
N LEU A 10 8.80 -4.46 7.34
CA LEU A 10 8.49 -4.55 8.78
C LEU A 10 9.24 -3.49 9.59
N ILE A 11 10.53 -3.26 9.32
CA ILE A 11 11.33 -2.23 10.01
C ILE A 11 10.75 -0.84 9.72
N ALA A 12 10.41 -0.55 8.46
CA ALA A 12 9.77 0.71 8.09
C ALA A 12 8.41 0.89 8.78
N ASP A 13 7.61 -0.17 8.89
CA ASP A 13 6.31 -0.11 9.55
C ASP A 13 6.46 0.07 11.08
N CYS A 14 7.47 -0.55 11.70
CA CYS A 14 7.82 -0.28 13.09
C CYS A 14 8.18 1.19 13.33
N GLU A 15 9.00 1.81 12.46
CA GLU A 15 9.33 3.24 12.59
C GLU A 15 8.09 4.12 12.42
N ARG A 16 7.20 3.79 11.47
CA ARG A 16 5.90 4.45 11.31
C ARG A 16 5.06 4.34 12.59
N GLY A 17 4.90 3.13 13.14
CA GLY A 17 4.15 2.87 14.37
C GLY A 17 4.72 3.55 15.62
N LEU A 18 6.03 3.86 15.63
CA LEU A 18 6.70 4.67 16.66
C LEU A 18 6.53 6.18 16.45
N GLY A 19 5.71 6.61 15.49
CA GLY A 19 5.47 8.02 15.17
C GLY A 19 6.61 8.67 14.38
N ARG A 20 7.41 7.88 13.65
CA ARG A 20 8.52 8.36 12.81
C ARG A 20 8.28 8.08 11.32
N PRO A 21 7.18 8.58 10.74
CA PRO A 21 6.84 8.31 9.33
C PRO A 21 7.92 8.76 8.35
N LEU A 22 8.66 9.84 8.64
CA LEU A 22 9.80 10.26 7.82
C LEU A 22 10.89 9.19 7.73
N ARG A 23 11.13 8.46 8.82
CA ARG A 23 12.13 7.40 8.85
C ARG A 23 11.70 6.20 8.01
N ALA A 24 10.41 5.84 8.04
CA ALA A 24 9.85 4.83 7.16
C ALA A 24 10.04 5.19 5.67
N ILE A 25 9.81 6.45 5.31
CA ILE A 25 10.00 6.96 3.94
C ILE A 25 11.48 6.93 3.52
N GLU A 26 12.40 7.26 4.43
CA GLU A 26 13.84 7.16 4.17
C GLU A 26 14.28 5.72 3.88
N LEU A 27 13.83 4.77 4.70
CA LEU A 27 14.12 3.34 4.51
C LEU A 27 13.60 2.84 3.16
N ALA A 28 12.38 3.24 2.77
CA ALA A 28 11.78 2.90 1.48
C ALA A 28 12.52 3.47 0.26
N ARG A 29 13.42 4.44 0.46
CA ARG A 29 14.27 5.04 -0.60
C ARG A 29 15.72 4.57 -0.54
N GLY A 30 16.06 3.71 0.43
CA GLY A 30 17.41 3.23 0.65
C GLY A 30 17.89 2.22 -0.40
N PRO A 31 19.20 1.92 -0.40
CA PRO A 31 19.79 0.94 -1.33
C PRO A 31 19.27 -0.50 -1.11
N GLU A 32 18.76 -0.81 0.08
CA GLU A 32 18.12 -2.10 0.38
C GLU A 32 16.75 -2.21 -0.28
N ALA A 33 15.96 -1.13 -0.29
CA ALA A 33 14.66 -1.07 -0.96
C ALA A 33 14.80 -1.32 -2.47
N ALA A 34 15.85 -0.78 -3.09
CA ALA A 34 16.15 -0.97 -4.51
C ALA A 34 16.46 -2.43 -4.89
N GLN A 35 16.71 -3.31 -3.92
CA GLN A 35 16.97 -4.73 -4.14
C GLN A 35 15.71 -5.59 -3.96
N LEU A 36 14.59 -5.02 -3.51
CA LEU A 36 13.33 -5.73 -3.36
C LEU A 36 12.61 -5.88 -4.70
N SER A 37 11.77 -6.90 -4.78
CA SER A 37 11.01 -7.24 -5.98
C SER A 37 9.76 -8.02 -5.61
N GLY A 38 8.72 -7.97 -6.44
CA GLY A 38 7.47 -8.69 -6.17
C GLY A 38 6.84 -8.23 -4.86
N ASP A 39 6.29 -9.17 -4.10
CA ASP A 39 5.52 -8.88 -2.90
C ASP A 39 6.32 -8.11 -1.84
N ASP A 40 7.61 -8.40 -1.63
CA ASP A 40 8.44 -7.65 -0.66
C ASP A 40 8.52 -6.14 -1.00
N ALA A 41 8.58 -5.80 -2.30
CA ALA A 41 8.58 -4.41 -2.74
C ALA A 41 7.19 -3.78 -2.59
N ASP A 42 6.13 -4.56 -2.80
CA ASP A 42 4.75 -4.11 -2.64
C ASP A 42 4.43 -3.83 -1.17
N GLU A 43 4.90 -4.66 -0.24
CA GLU A 43 4.78 -4.42 1.20
C GLU A 43 5.43 -3.09 1.60
N LEU A 44 6.68 -2.88 1.18
CA LEU A 44 7.39 -1.64 1.50
C LEU A 44 6.70 -0.42 0.88
N ARG A 45 6.10 -0.58 -0.31
CA ARG A 45 5.31 0.46 -0.99
C ARG A 45 4.04 0.82 -0.20
N ILE A 46 3.32 -0.17 0.31
CA ILE A 46 2.14 0.05 1.18
C ILE A 46 2.55 0.82 2.43
N VAL A 47 3.61 0.39 3.11
CA VAL A 47 4.12 1.03 4.32
C VAL A 47 4.55 2.48 4.05
N ALA A 48 5.30 2.71 2.97
CA ALA A 48 5.76 4.05 2.60
C ALA A 48 4.59 4.99 2.23
N ALA A 49 3.55 4.47 1.59
CA ALA A 49 2.34 5.23 1.30
C ALA A 49 1.57 5.56 2.59
N GLY A 50 1.43 4.62 3.52
CA GLY A 50 0.84 4.85 4.83
C GLY A 50 1.59 5.93 5.61
N ALA A 51 2.92 5.88 5.64
CA ALA A 51 3.75 6.91 6.27
C ALA A 51 3.57 8.31 5.65
N ARG A 52 3.30 8.40 4.35
CA ARG A 52 2.95 9.66 3.69
C ARG A 52 1.55 10.13 4.08
N ALA A 53 0.58 9.23 4.12
CA ALA A 53 -0.78 9.56 4.55
C ALA A 53 -0.80 10.11 5.98
N ASP A 54 0.00 9.53 6.90
CA ASP A 54 0.16 10.03 8.28
C ASP A 54 0.69 11.47 8.33
N LEU A 55 1.44 11.90 7.30
CA LEU A 55 1.96 13.27 7.14
C LEU A 55 1.01 14.19 6.35
N GLY A 56 -0.20 13.73 5.99
CA GLY A 56 -1.14 14.46 5.13
C GLY A 56 -0.72 14.54 3.66
N GLN A 57 0.27 13.74 3.23
CA GLN A 57 0.86 13.76 1.89
C GLN A 57 0.14 12.77 0.95
N LEU A 58 -1.17 12.92 0.81
CA LEU A 58 -2.04 11.94 0.15
C LEU A 58 -1.74 11.77 -1.34
N GLU A 59 -1.44 12.84 -2.07
CA GLU A 59 -1.09 12.77 -3.49
C GLU A 59 0.23 12.01 -3.71
N GLN A 60 1.18 12.19 -2.79
CA GLN A 60 2.44 11.46 -2.85
C GLN A 60 2.25 9.99 -2.42
N ALA A 61 1.37 9.71 -1.46
CA ALA A 61 0.97 8.34 -1.11
C ALA A 61 0.36 7.63 -2.33
N LEU A 62 -0.55 8.29 -3.04
CA LEU A 62 -1.17 7.77 -4.24
C LEU A 62 -0.13 7.46 -5.34
N THR A 63 0.81 8.39 -5.54
CA THR A 63 1.90 8.21 -6.52
C THR A 63 2.79 7.02 -6.18
N VAL A 64 3.10 6.82 -4.89
CA VAL A 64 3.85 5.67 -4.41
C VAL A 64 3.09 4.38 -4.72
N LEU A 65 1.79 4.31 -4.40
CA LEU A 65 0.98 3.12 -4.63
C LEU A 65 0.79 2.79 -6.12
N SER A 66 0.64 3.79 -6.99
CA SER A 66 0.46 3.60 -8.43
C SER A 66 1.75 3.34 -9.20
N THR A 67 2.91 3.32 -8.54
CA THR A 67 4.21 3.16 -9.20
C THR A 67 4.99 1.98 -8.61
N PRO A 68 5.21 0.89 -9.38
CA PRO A 68 4.79 0.68 -10.76
C PRO A 68 3.26 0.53 -10.89
N GLN A 69 2.77 0.70 -12.13
CA GLN A 69 1.35 0.61 -12.46
C GLN A 69 0.73 -0.66 -11.89
N LEU A 70 -0.42 -0.52 -11.24
CA LEU A 70 -1.18 -1.65 -10.70
C LEU A 70 -1.72 -2.52 -11.85
N ASP A 71 -1.54 -3.83 -11.72
CA ASP A 71 -2.18 -4.83 -12.58
C ASP A 71 -3.48 -5.31 -11.91
N PRO A 72 -4.67 -4.90 -12.41
CA PRO A 72 -5.95 -5.22 -11.78
C PRO A 72 -6.33 -6.71 -11.82
N ALA A 73 -5.56 -7.55 -12.54
CA ALA A 73 -5.81 -8.99 -12.61
C ALA A 73 -5.05 -9.78 -11.53
N ARG A 74 -4.13 -9.15 -10.77
CA ARG A 74 -3.42 -9.82 -9.68
C ARG A 74 -4.38 -10.17 -8.54
N THR A 75 -4.14 -11.33 -7.95
CA THR A 75 -4.87 -11.85 -6.79
C THR A 75 -3.90 -12.22 -5.67
N GLY A 76 -4.44 -12.52 -4.49
CA GLY A 76 -3.69 -12.88 -3.30
C GLY A 76 -3.55 -11.72 -2.31
N SER A 77 -3.16 -12.06 -1.08
CA SER A 77 -3.22 -11.19 0.10
C SER A 77 -2.43 -9.88 -0.06
N THR A 78 -1.29 -9.90 -0.75
CA THR A 78 -0.49 -8.69 -1.03
C THR A 78 -1.17 -7.78 -2.06
N ALA A 79 -1.74 -8.34 -3.13
CA ALA A 79 -2.46 -7.57 -4.14
C ALA A 79 -3.73 -6.94 -3.54
N ALA A 80 -4.49 -7.70 -2.76
CA ALA A 80 -5.66 -7.22 -2.04
C ALA A 80 -5.34 -6.00 -1.16
N ARG A 81 -4.31 -6.10 -0.31
CA ARG A 81 -3.87 -4.98 0.56
C ARG A 81 -3.34 -3.78 -0.22
N LEU A 82 -2.64 -4.00 -1.34
CA LEU A 82 -2.17 -2.93 -2.21
C LEU A 82 -3.33 -2.16 -2.86
N PHE A 83 -4.32 -2.88 -3.39
CA PHE A 83 -5.52 -2.28 -3.99
C PHE A 83 -6.37 -1.56 -2.94
N TYR A 84 -6.49 -2.14 -1.76
CA TYR A 84 -7.18 -1.53 -0.64
C TYR A 84 -6.53 -0.20 -0.22
N ALA A 85 -5.21 -0.19 0.00
CA ALA A 85 -4.48 1.03 0.34
C ALA A 85 -4.62 2.11 -0.75
N TYR A 86 -4.63 1.70 -2.01
CA TYR A 86 -4.88 2.60 -3.14
C TYR A 86 -6.30 3.18 -3.13
N ALA A 87 -7.30 2.35 -2.86
CA ALA A 87 -8.70 2.75 -2.75
C ALA A 87 -8.94 3.73 -1.58
N GLU A 88 -8.41 3.43 -0.40
CA GLU A 88 -8.46 4.33 0.76
C GLU A 88 -7.79 5.68 0.46
N THR A 89 -6.63 5.68 -0.21
CA THR A 89 -5.95 6.92 -0.59
C THR A 89 -6.77 7.74 -1.58
N LEU A 90 -7.41 7.09 -2.57
CA LEU A 90 -8.34 7.75 -3.49
C LEU A 90 -9.53 8.35 -2.75
N LEU A 91 -10.11 7.61 -1.80
CA LEU A 91 -11.25 8.05 -1.01
C LEU A 91 -10.88 9.29 -0.17
N ALA A 92 -9.73 9.26 0.49
CA ALA A 92 -9.21 10.39 1.27
C ALA A 92 -8.95 11.64 0.41
N LEU A 93 -8.64 11.47 -0.88
CA LEU A 93 -8.53 12.53 -1.87
C LEU A 93 -9.88 12.97 -2.46
N GLY A 94 -11.00 12.43 -1.98
CA GLY A 94 -12.36 12.74 -2.47
C GLY A 94 -12.71 12.07 -3.81
N ARG A 95 -11.89 11.16 -4.32
CA ARG A 95 -12.09 10.45 -5.60
C ARG A 95 -12.96 9.21 -5.41
N ARG A 96 -14.17 9.39 -4.85
CA ARG A 96 -15.08 8.32 -4.40
C ARG A 96 -15.34 7.25 -5.46
N ASP A 97 -15.69 7.64 -6.68
CA ASP A 97 -16.04 6.67 -7.75
C ASP A 97 -14.85 5.78 -8.13
N GLU A 98 -13.64 6.33 -8.06
CA GLU A 98 -12.42 5.58 -8.32
C GLU A 98 -12.08 4.66 -7.15
N ALA A 99 -12.24 5.16 -5.92
CA ALA A 99 -12.07 4.37 -4.71
C ALA A 99 -13.00 3.15 -4.72
N LEU A 100 -14.29 3.32 -5.00
CA LEU A 100 -15.25 2.22 -5.10
C LEU A 100 -14.81 1.15 -6.11
N ARG A 101 -14.33 1.56 -7.28
CA ARG A 101 -13.80 0.60 -8.28
C ARG A 101 -12.60 -0.17 -7.77
N TRP A 102 -11.72 0.45 -7.00
CA TRP A 102 -10.54 -0.21 -6.45
C TRP A 102 -10.83 -1.04 -5.19
N PHE A 103 -11.84 -0.70 -4.40
CA PHE A 103 -12.34 -1.60 -3.35
C PHE A 103 -12.94 -2.87 -3.93
N LEU A 104 -13.70 -2.78 -5.04
CA LEU A 104 -14.16 -3.97 -5.77
C LEU A 104 -12.99 -4.84 -6.23
N ARG A 105 -11.91 -4.24 -6.75
CA ARG A 105 -10.69 -4.98 -7.11
C ARG A 105 -9.99 -5.60 -5.91
N ALA A 106 -9.97 -4.90 -4.78
CA ALA A 106 -9.39 -5.43 -3.54
C ALA A 106 -10.18 -6.66 -3.07
N ALA A 107 -11.52 -6.60 -3.06
CA ALA A 107 -12.40 -7.72 -2.74
C ALA A 107 -12.20 -8.90 -3.69
N ASP A 108 -12.18 -8.66 -5.01
CA ASP A 108 -11.94 -9.71 -6.02
C ASP A 108 -10.57 -10.40 -5.86
N ALA A 109 -9.55 -9.64 -5.42
CA ALA A 109 -8.20 -10.15 -5.22
C ALA A 109 -8.02 -10.90 -3.89
N ASP A 110 -8.92 -10.70 -2.92
CA ASP A 110 -8.78 -11.16 -1.55
C ASP A 110 -9.27 -12.60 -1.32
N LEU A 111 -8.49 -13.55 -1.83
CA LEU A 111 -8.82 -14.98 -1.73
C LEU A 111 -8.81 -15.53 -0.29
N GLU A 112 -8.19 -14.82 0.64
CA GLU A 112 -7.99 -15.24 2.03
C GLU A 112 -8.82 -14.43 3.04
N GLY A 113 -9.54 -13.38 2.58
CA GLY A 113 -10.34 -12.51 3.44
C GLY A 113 -9.49 -11.68 4.42
N VAL A 114 -8.34 -11.18 3.97
CA VAL A 114 -7.42 -10.39 4.81
C VAL A 114 -7.78 -8.91 4.89
N THR A 115 -8.76 -8.46 4.11
CA THR A 115 -9.28 -7.10 4.06
C THR A 115 -10.79 -7.08 4.28
N ASP A 116 -11.33 -5.92 4.67
CA ASP A 116 -12.77 -5.66 4.76
C ASP A 116 -13.31 -4.99 3.48
N ALA A 117 -12.69 -5.23 2.32
CA ALA A 117 -13.00 -4.52 1.08
C ALA A 117 -14.47 -4.63 0.64
N GLU A 118 -15.12 -5.78 0.86
CA GLU A 118 -16.54 -5.99 0.58
C GLU A 118 -17.44 -5.05 1.41
N ASP A 119 -17.10 -4.86 2.69
CA ASP A 119 -17.82 -3.94 3.57
C ASP A 119 -17.65 -2.49 3.08
N ARG A 120 -16.43 -2.11 2.69
CA ARG A 120 -16.15 -0.78 2.10
C ARG A 120 -16.96 -0.53 0.82
N VAL A 121 -17.13 -1.55 -0.03
CA VAL A 121 -17.99 -1.45 -1.23
C VAL A 121 -19.44 -1.21 -0.85
N ALA A 122 -19.96 -1.93 0.15
CA ALA A 122 -21.34 -1.77 0.61
C ALA A 122 -21.60 -0.40 1.25
N GLU A 123 -20.62 0.20 1.93
CA GLU A 123 -20.73 1.54 2.50
C GLU A 123 -20.72 2.66 1.45
N LEU A 124 -20.03 2.45 0.33
CA LEU A 124 -19.81 3.46 -0.71
C LEU A 124 -20.79 3.36 -1.88
N GLY A 125 -21.46 2.22 -2.08
CA GLY A 125 -22.53 2.00 -3.05
C GLY A 125 -23.89 2.51 -2.58
#